data_AF-A0A380EER0-F1
#
_entry.id   AF-A0A380EER0-F1
#
_cell.length_a   1.000
_cell.length_b   1.000
_cell.length_c   1.000
_cell.angle_alpha   90.00
_cell.angle_beta   90.00
_cell.angle_gamma   90.00
#
_symmetry.space_group_name_H-M   'P 1'
#
loop_
_entity.id
_entity.type
_entity.pdbx_description
1 polymer ?
#
loop_
_entity_poly.entity_id
_entity_poly.type
_entity_poly.pdbx_seq_one_letter_code
_entity_poly.pdbx_strand_id
1 'polypeptide(L)'
;MIKVGTHKKLTFVLWVLLIGSVGFGIYKNFTAIDTHTVRETEIIKQQIVDTNQVESFVKSFAKDYFSWQQSQEAIDKRNEKLTHYLTEELQVLNEEMIRKDIPTSSSVNDIQVWQVSQVNENTFEVLFSVEQVITEDKDKETISSSFHVVVHIDESDNMVIIKNPTMSKKPQKSDYQPKQLESDHTVDTETMDEIISFLETFFQLYPTATEKELTYYVSNHVLPMINKEYVSRNW
;
A
#
# COMPACT_ATOMS: atom_id res chain seq x y z
N MET A 1 31.74 15.47 81.01
CA MET A 1 31.95 15.88 79.61
C MET A 1 31.81 14.66 78.72
N ILE A 2 30.94 14.70 77.72
CA ILE A 2 31.11 14.20 76.34
C ILE A 2 29.93 14.80 75.55
N LYS A 3 30.25 15.76 74.66
CA LYS A 3 29.31 16.47 73.80
C LYS A 3 29.19 15.64 72.51
N VAL A 4 28.15 14.80 72.39
CA VAL A 4 27.91 14.03 71.16
C VAL A 4 27.38 15.02 70.10
N GLY A 5 28.26 15.38 69.18
CA GLY A 5 28.09 16.48 68.24
C GLY A 5 26.86 16.35 67.34
N THR A 6 26.12 17.45 67.24
CA THR A 6 25.00 17.72 66.33
C THR A 6 25.29 17.30 64.88
N HIS A 7 26.58 17.26 64.50
CA HIS A 7 27.05 16.83 63.19
C HIS A 7 26.72 15.37 62.84
N LYS A 8 26.74 14.39 63.77
CA LYS A 8 26.46 12.98 63.41
C LYS A 8 25.04 12.75 62.91
N LYS A 9 24.06 13.47 63.47
CA LYS A 9 22.66 13.42 63.04
C LYS A 9 22.48 14.10 61.67
N LEU A 10 23.14 15.23 61.47
CA LEU A 10 23.11 15.96 60.19
C LEU A 10 23.78 15.15 59.07
N THR A 11 24.89 14.49 59.36
CA THR A 11 25.58 13.61 58.42
C THR A 11 24.69 12.43 58.03
N PHE A 12 23.97 11.82 58.96
CA PHE A 12 23.00 10.76 58.64
C PHE A 12 21.89 11.24 57.71
N VAL A 13 21.32 12.42 57.97
CA VAL A 13 20.31 13.04 57.09
C VAL A 13 20.88 13.31 55.70
N LEU A 14 22.11 13.81 55.61
CA LEU A 14 22.82 14.04 54.35
C LEU A 14 23.05 12.73 53.58
N TRP A 15 23.41 11.63 54.26
CA TRP A 15 23.57 10.32 53.63
C TRP A 15 22.24 9.76 53.10
N VAL A 16 21.15 9.90 53.85
CA VAL A 16 19.82 9.49 53.39
C VAL A 16 19.38 10.31 52.17
N LEU A 17 19.62 11.63 52.19
CA LEU A 17 19.30 12.52 51.07
C LEU A 17 20.14 12.19 49.82
N LEU A 18 21.43 11.88 50.00
CA LEU A 18 22.32 11.47 48.91
C LEU A 18 21.84 10.16 48.27
N ILE A 19 21.56 9.14 49.07
CA ILE A 19 21.09 7.84 48.57
C ILE A 19 19.74 8.00 47.84
N GLY A 20 18.83 8.82 48.36
CA GLY A 20 17.56 9.13 47.70
C GLY A 20 17.74 9.83 46.36
N SER A 21 18.64 10.81 46.28
CA SER A 21 18.93 11.54 45.03
C SER A 21 19.56 10.63 43.97
N VAL A 22 20.51 9.78 44.36
CA VAL A 22 21.17 8.85 43.43
C VAL A 22 20.17 7.78 42.96
N GLY A 23 19.37 7.22 43.86
CA GLY A 23 18.31 6.27 43.51
C GLY A 23 17.27 6.86 42.56
N PHE A 24 16.85 8.12 42.79
CA PHE A 24 15.92 8.83 41.91
C PHE A 24 16.52 9.11 40.52
N GLY A 25 17.81 9.47 40.45
CA GLY A 25 18.52 9.66 39.19
C GLY A 25 18.63 8.37 38.37
N ILE A 26 18.92 7.24 39.03
CA ILE A 26 18.96 5.92 38.40
C ILE A 26 17.57 5.51 37.90
N TYR A 27 16.53 5.68 38.72
CA TYR A 27 15.15 5.40 38.32
C TYR A 27 14.74 6.19 37.07
N LYS A 28 14.98 7.51 37.07
CA LYS A 28 14.73 8.38 35.91
C LYS A 28 15.52 7.95 34.67
N ASN A 29 16.78 7.54 34.83
CA ASN A 29 17.62 7.09 33.71
C ASN A 29 17.09 5.77 33.12
N PHE A 30 16.69 4.80 33.93
CA PHE A 30 16.08 3.55 33.45
C PHE A 30 14.72 3.79 32.79
N THR A 31 13.85 4.62 33.37
CA THR A 31 12.56 4.98 32.72
C THR A 31 12.77 5.76 31.43
N ALA A 32 13.82 6.59 31.33
CA ALA A 32 14.15 7.30 30.09
C ALA A 32 14.73 6.38 29.00
N ILE A 33 15.53 5.36 29.38
CA ILE A 33 16.11 4.40 28.44
C ILE A 33 15.03 3.47 27.86
N ASP A 34 14.08 2.98 28.68
CA ASP A 34 12.96 2.15 28.18
C ASP A 34 11.94 2.94 27.34
N THR A 35 11.87 4.26 27.52
CA THR A 35 10.95 5.12 26.73
C THR A 35 11.45 5.37 25.30
N HIS A 36 12.74 5.15 25.01
CA HIS A 36 13.30 5.48 23.69
C HIS A 36 13.51 4.30 22.74
N THR A 37 13.23 3.05 23.15
CA THR A 37 13.48 1.88 22.27
C THR A 37 12.38 0.84 22.31
N VAL A 38 11.13 1.28 22.39
CA VAL A 38 10.03 0.51 21.83
C VAL A 38 9.53 1.32 20.64
N ARG A 39 10.20 1.16 19.50
CA ARG A 39 9.50 1.29 18.22
C ARG A 39 8.53 0.12 18.22
N GLU A 40 7.35 0.33 18.79
CA GLU A 40 6.20 -0.46 18.45
C GLU A 40 6.12 -0.40 16.93
N THR A 41 6.49 -1.50 16.27
CA THR A 41 6.01 -1.76 14.93
C THR A 41 4.50 -1.82 15.07
N GLU A 42 3.84 -0.67 14.94
CA GLU A 42 2.45 -0.63 14.56
C GLU A 42 2.37 -1.42 13.27
N ILE A 43 1.96 -2.67 13.40
CA ILE A 43 1.42 -3.43 12.29
C ILE A 43 0.16 -2.64 11.95
N ILE A 44 0.28 -1.69 11.04
CA ILE A 44 -0.85 -0.98 10.47
C ILE A 44 -1.72 -2.09 9.89
N LYS A 45 -2.77 -2.48 10.63
CA LYS A 45 -3.83 -3.32 10.11
C LYS A 45 -4.37 -2.52 8.93
N GLN A 46 -4.02 -2.92 7.71
CA GLN A 46 -4.64 -2.38 6.52
C GLN A 46 -6.13 -2.66 6.65
N GLN A 47 -6.89 -1.64 7.06
CA GLN A 47 -8.32 -1.64 6.88
C GLN A 47 -8.51 -1.76 5.37
N ILE A 48 -9.14 -2.84 4.91
CA ILE A 48 -9.53 -3.00 3.52
C ILE A 48 -10.66 -2.00 3.31
N VAL A 49 -10.30 -0.75 3.03
CA VAL A 49 -11.24 0.25 2.54
C VAL A 49 -11.52 -0.13 1.09
N ASP A 50 -12.80 -0.32 0.74
CA ASP A 50 -13.19 -0.49 -0.64
C ASP A 50 -12.97 0.83 -1.38
N THR A 51 -11.83 0.94 -2.08
CA THR A 51 -11.43 2.14 -2.81
C THR A 51 -11.84 2.12 -4.28
N ASN A 52 -12.65 1.13 -4.72
CA ASN A 52 -13.02 0.97 -6.13
C ASN A 52 -13.75 2.20 -6.69
N GLN A 53 -14.58 2.83 -5.85
CA GLN A 53 -15.32 4.04 -6.22
C GLN A 53 -14.35 5.22 -6.48
N VAL A 54 -13.37 5.41 -5.59
CA VAL A 54 -12.32 6.44 -5.71
C VAL A 54 -11.47 6.19 -6.96
N GLU A 55 -11.07 4.93 -7.19
CA GLU A 55 -10.33 4.54 -8.39
C GLU A 55 -11.09 4.90 -9.67
N SER A 56 -12.38 4.54 -9.73
CA SER A 56 -13.24 4.79 -10.89
C SER A 56 -13.48 6.29 -11.13
N PHE A 57 -13.65 7.05 -10.05
CA PHE A 57 -13.78 8.51 -10.10
C PHE A 57 -12.51 9.16 -10.65
N VAL A 58 -11.34 8.78 -10.12
CA VAL A 58 -10.05 9.32 -10.58
C VAL A 58 -9.77 8.94 -12.04
N LYS A 59 -10.11 7.72 -12.49
CA LYS A 59 -9.99 7.35 -13.91
C LYS A 59 -10.84 8.23 -14.81
N SER A 60 -12.10 8.48 -14.43
CA SER A 60 -13.01 9.34 -15.21
C SER A 60 -12.49 10.78 -15.26
N PHE A 61 -12.10 11.33 -14.10
CA PHE A 61 -11.47 12.64 -14.00
C PHE A 61 -10.21 12.75 -14.85
N ALA A 62 -9.25 11.82 -14.71
CA ALA A 62 -7.99 11.86 -15.43
C ALA A 62 -8.20 11.78 -16.95
N LYS A 63 -9.18 11.00 -17.41
CA LYS A 63 -9.53 10.94 -18.83
C LYS A 63 -9.94 12.31 -19.37
N ASP A 64 -10.84 13.00 -18.68
CA ASP A 64 -11.32 14.34 -19.10
C ASP A 64 -10.25 15.43 -18.88
N TYR A 65 -9.44 15.33 -17.82
CA TYR A 65 -8.39 16.30 -17.50
C TYR A 65 -7.23 16.28 -18.50
N PHE A 66 -6.76 15.07 -18.86
CA PHE A 66 -5.60 14.88 -19.75
C PHE A 66 -5.96 14.73 -21.23
N SER A 67 -7.25 14.78 -21.59
CA SER A 67 -7.69 14.87 -22.98
C SER A 67 -8.02 16.33 -23.32
N TRP A 68 -7.36 16.90 -24.32
CA TRP A 68 -7.65 18.27 -24.76
C TRP A 68 -7.49 18.43 -26.27
N GLN A 69 -8.21 19.41 -26.80
CA GLN A 69 -8.07 19.91 -28.17
C GLN A 69 -8.09 21.44 -28.12
N GLN A 70 -7.59 22.08 -29.18
CA GLN A 70 -7.34 23.51 -29.21
C GLN A 70 -8.57 24.37 -29.56
N SER A 71 -9.62 23.77 -30.15
CA SER A 71 -10.81 24.55 -30.54
C SER A 71 -11.52 25.09 -29.30
N GLN A 72 -12.04 26.32 -29.39
CA GLN A 72 -12.76 26.94 -28.27
C GLN A 72 -13.88 26.03 -27.76
N GLU A 73 -14.65 25.45 -28.68
CA GLU A 73 -15.73 24.51 -28.34
C GLU A 73 -15.22 23.28 -27.57
N ALA A 74 -14.05 22.74 -27.92
CA ALA A 74 -13.50 21.59 -27.20
C ALA A 74 -12.95 21.98 -25.82
N ILE A 75 -12.37 23.16 -25.69
CA ILE A 75 -11.92 23.72 -24.41
C ILE A 75 -13.13 23.95 -23.49
N ASP A 76 -14.20 24.56 -24.00
CA ASP A 76 -15.43 24.81 -23.24
C ASP A 76 -16.06 23.50 -22.76
N LYS A 77 -16.19 22.50 -23.64
CA LYS A 77 -16.69 21.16 -23.29
C LYS A 77 -15.81 20.48 -22.24
N ARG A 78 -14.49 20.62 -22.34
CA ARG A 78 -13.56 20.08 -21.34
C ARG A 78 -13.79 20.77 -20.00
N ASN A 79 -13.87 22.10 -19.98
CA ASN A 79 -14.07 22.86 -18.74
C ASN A 79 -15.42 22.53 -18.09
N GLU A 80 -16.49 22.39 -18.88
CA GLU A 80 -17.80 21.92 -18.41
C GLU A 80 -17.74 20.51 -17.80
N LYS A 81 -17.02 19.57 -18.42
CA LYS A 81 -16.81 18.25 -17.82
C LYS A 81 -16.05 18.34 -16.51
N LEU A 82 -15.02 19.18 -16.43
CA LEU A 82 -14.21 19.33 -15.23
C LEU A 82 -14.97 19.89 -14.03
N THR A 83 -16.09 20.61 -14.23
CA THR A 83 -16.93 21.07 -13.12
C THR A 83 -17.56 19.92 -12.33
N HIS A 84 -17.67 18.73 -12.92
CA HIS A 84 -18.20 17.53 -12.25
C HIS A 84 -17.20 16.88 -11.30
N TYR A 85 -15.93 17.30 -11.35
CA TYR A 85 -14.86 16.70 -10.54
C TYR A 85 -14.15 17.70 -9.64
N LEU A 86 -13.98 18.95 -10.08
CA LEU A 86 -13.12 19.94 -9.44
C LEU A 86 -13.90 20.86 -8.48
N THR A 87 -13.27 21.30 -7.39
CA THR A 87 -13.76 22.46 -6.61
C THR A 87 -13.80 23.72 -7.46
N GLU A 88 -14.60 24.72 -7.08
CA GLU A 88 -14.68 26.02 -7.79
C GLU A 88 -13.29 26.68 -7.95
N GLU A 89 -12.46 26.63 -6.91
CA GLU A 89 -11.09 27.14 -6.95
C GLU A 89 -10.26 26.42 -8.02
N LEU A 90 -10.33 25.08 -8.07
CA LEU A 90 -9.60 24.32 -9.09
C LEU A 90 -10.18 24.52 -10.49
N GLN A 91 -11.47 24.78 -10.64
CA GLN A 91 -12.06 25.11 -11.94
C GLN A 91 -11.40 26.37 -12.50
N VAL A 92 -11.35 27.46 -11.70
CA VAL A 92 -10.69 28.73 -12.09
C VAL A 92 -9.22 28.51 -12.43
N LEU A 93 -8.49 27.72 -11.64
CA LEU A 93 -7.07 27.44 -11.90
C LEU A 93 -6.83 26.64 -13.20
N ASN A 94 -7.84 25.95 -13.72
CA ASN A 94 -7.72 25.10 -14.90
C ASN A 94 -8.33 25.72 -16.17
N GLU A 95 -9.04 26.85 -16.08
CA GLU A 95 -9.71 27.50 -17.23
C GLU A 95 -8.74 27.81 -18.37
N GLU A 96 -7.54 28.31 -18.04
CA GLU A 96 -6.53 28.75 -19.00
C GLU A 96 -5.34 27.79 -19.13
N MET A 97 -5.48 26.54 -18.63
CA MET A 97 -4.39 25.56 -18.70
C MET A 97 -4.01 25.19 -20.15
N ILE A 98 -4.99 25.23 -21.06
CA ILE A 98 -4.78 24.94 -22.49
C ILE A 98 -4.59 26.24 -23.26
N ARG A 99 -3.37 26.42 -23.77
CA ARG A 99 -2.94 27.61 -24.49
C ARG A 99 -3.31 27.52 -25.97
N LYS A 100 -4.16 28.44 -26.46
CA LYS A 100 -4.59 28.49 -27.87
C LYS A 100 -3.46 28.82 -28.84
N ASP A 101 -2.36 29.38 -28.38
CA ASP A 101 -1.19 29.73 -29.19
C ASP A 101 -0.20 28.57 -29.37
N ILE A 102 -0.41 27.44 -28.68
CA ILE A 102 0.43 26.24 -28.77
C ILE A 102 -0.43 25.11 -29.38
N PRO A 103 -0.20 24.69 -30.65
CA PRO A 103 -1.09 23.78 -31.37
C PRO A 103 -0.90 22.32 -30.97
N THR A 104 -1.05 22.04 -29.68
CA THR A 104 -0.97 20.68 -29.14
C THR A 104 -2.35 20.16 -28.76
N SER A 105 -2.55 18.87 -28.96
CA SER A 105 -3.72 18.14 -28.46
C SER A 105 -3.26 16.86 -27.78
N SER A 106 -4.13 16.33 -26.92
CA SER A 106 -3.88 15.07 -26.23
C SER A 106 -5.10 14.18 -26.27
N SER A 107 -4.85 12.91 -26.52
CA SER A 107 -5.83 11.83 -26.38
C SER A 107 -5.30 10.80 -25.39
N VAL A 108 -6.06 10.53 -24.35
CA VAL A 108 -5.73 9.48 -23.37
C VAL A 108 -6.02 8.10 -23.97
N ASN A 109 -5.03 7.21 -23.90
CA ASN A 109 -5.15 5.80 -24.30
C ASN A 109 -5.55 4.92 -23.12
N ASP A 110 -4.82 5.07 -22.01
CA ASP A 110 -4.95 4.19 -20.85
C ASP A 110 -4.67 4.95 -19.55
N ILE A 111 -5.32 4.50 -18.48
CA ILE A 111 -5.14 5.03 -17.13
C ILE A 111 -5.00 3.87 -16.15
N GLN A 112 -3.83 3.78 -15.53
CA GLN A 112 -3.53 2.79 -14.50
C GLN A 112 -3.50 3.47 -13.14
N VAL A 113 -4.34 3.03 -12.21
CA VAL A 113 -4.23 3.42 -10.79
C VAL A 113 -3.31 2.42 -10.10
N TRP A 114 -2.31 2.93 -9.39
CA TRP A 114 -1.31 2.12 -8.69
C TRP A 114 -1.61 1.99 -7.21
N GLN A 115 -2.13 3.06 -6.62
CA GLN A 115 -2.33 3.14 -5.19
C GLN A 115 -3.41 4.16 -4.86
N VAL A 116 -4.30 3.79 -3.94
CA VAL A 116 -5.22 4.70 -3.26
C VAL A 116 -4.87 4.65 -1.78
N SER A 117 -4.45 5.78 -1.21
CA SER A 117 -4.06 5.88 0.19
C SER A 117 -4.97 6.85 0.90
N GLN A 118 -5.65 6.39 1.95
CA GLN A 118 -6.36 7.28 2.86
C GLN A 118 -5.33 8.10 3.65
N VAL A 119 -5.36 9.42 3.49
CA VAL A 119 -4.44 10.35 4.18
C VAL A 119 -5.11 11.02 5.38
N ASN A 120 -6.44 11.19 5.35
CA ASN A 120 -7.30 11.63 6.45
C ASN A 120 -8.62 10.86 6.40
N GLU A 121 -9.48 11.03 7.42
CA GLU A 121 -10.80 10.34 7.53
C GLU A 121 -11.57 10.31 6.20
N ASN A 122 -11.65 11.46 5.52
CA ASN A 122 -12.44 11.63 4.30
C ASN A 122 -11.57 12.07 3.11
N THR A 123 -10.27 11.75 3.10
CA THR A 123 -9.36 12.22 2.07
C THR A 123 -8.44 11.10 1.60
N PHE A 124 -8.34 10.96 0.29
CA PHE A 124 -7.56 9.93 -0.37
C PHE A 124 -6.57 10.57 -1.33
N GLU A 125 -5.30 10.19 -1.22
CA GLU A 125 -4.30 10.46 -2.23
C GLU A 125 -4.21 9.27 -3.18
N VAL A 126 -4.28 9.55 -4.49
CA VAL A 126 -4.28 8.53 -5.54
C VAL A 126 -3.06 8.71 -6.43
N LEU A 127 -2.24 7.65 -6.54
CA LEU A 127 -1.16 7.54 -7.50
C LEU A 127 -1.66 6.82 -8.75
N PHE A 128 -1.56 7.47 -9.89
CA PHE A 128 -1.97 6.91 -11.18
C PHE A 128 -0.99 7.28 -12.29
N SER A 129 -0.98 6.50 -13.37
CA SER A 129 -0.31 6.83 -14.62
C SER A 129 -1.33 7.08 -15.72
N VAL A 130 -0.99 8.00 -16.62
CA VAL A 130 -1.73 8.30 -17.84
C VAL A 130 -0.82 8.00 -19.01
N GLU A 131 -1.27 7.12 -19.91
CA GLU A 131 -0.73 7.00 -21.25
C GLU A 131 -1.55 7.86 -22.20
N GLN A 132 -0.88 8.75 -22.92
CA GLN A 132 -1.54 9.68 -23.83
C GLN A 132 -0.73 9.88 -25.10
N VAL A 133 -1.44 10.13 -26.20
CA VAL A 133 -0.85 10.54 -27.47
C VAL A 133 -0.93 12.05 -27.55
N ILE A 134 0.23 12.71 -27.45
CA ILE A 134 0.36 14.13 -27.73
C ILE A 134 0.54 14.30 -29.22
N THR A 135 -0.26 15.18 -29.82
CA THR A 135 -0.14 15.56 -31.23
C THR A 135 0.22 17.03 -31.31
N GLU A 136 1.33 17.33 -31.97
CA GLU A 136 1.76 18.69 -32.34
C GLU A 136 1.83 18.74 -33.87
N ASP A 137 0.93 19.52 -34.49
CA ASP A 137 0.71 19.53 -35.94
C ASP A 137 0.47 18.14 -36.55
N LYS A 138 1.50 17.53 -37.15
CA LYS A 138 1.45 16.18 -37.77
C LYS A 138 2.19 15.13 -36.95
N ASP A 139 3.02 15.57 -36.00
CA ASP A 139 3.85 14.69 -35.20
C ASP A 139 3.03 14.16 -34.03
N LYS A 140 3.24 12.88 -33.71
CA LYS A 140 2.55 12.18 -32.64
C LYS A 140 3.56 11.49 -31.76
N GLU A 141 3.47 11.73 -30.46
CA GLU A 141 4.30 11.08 -29.46
C GLU A 141 3.40 10.44 -28.40
N THR A 142 3.65 9.16 -28.13
CA THR A 142 3.00 8.47 -27.00
C THR A 142 3.88 8.65 -25.77
N ILE A 143 3.33 9.29 -24.74
CA ILE A 143 4.02 9.50 -23.47
C ILE A 143 3.25 8.83 -22.34
N SER A 144 3.99 8.34 -21.35
CA SER A 144 3.44 7.78 -20.11
C SER A 144 4.01 8.55 -18.92
N SER A 145 3.13 9.22 -18.17
CA SER A 145 3.49 10.03 -17.01
C SER A 145 2.69 9.61 -15.79
N SER A 146 3.23 9.78 -14.59
CA SER A 146 2.57 9.41 -13.34
C SER A 146 2.29 10.64 -12.48
N PHE A 147 1.18 10.63 -11.74
CA PHE A 147 0.70 11.76 -10.98
C PHE A 147 0.09 11.33 -9.65
N HIS A 148 0.16 12.22 -8.66
CA HIS A 148 -0.69 12.19 -7.48
C HIS A 148 -1.85 13.16 -7.65
N VAL A 149 -3.05 12.76 -7.22
CA VAL A 149 -4.21 13.63 -7.07
C VAL A 149 -4.83 13.39 -5.69
N VAL A 150 -5.54 14.38 -5.14
CA VAL A 150 -6.20 14.27 -3.85
C VAL A 150 -7.71 14.38 -4.03
N VAL A 151 -8.43 13.40 -3.49
CA VAL A 151 -9.89 13.28 -3.53
C VAL A 151 -10.44 13.44 -2.11
N HIS A 152 -11.48 14.23 -1.96
CA HIS A 152 -12.31 14.27 -0.76
C HIS A 152 -13.63 13.55 -0.99
N ILE A 153 -14.13 12.85 0.03
CA ILE A 153 -15.44 12.18 0.03
C ILE A 153 -16.31 12.81 1.13
N ASP A 154 -17.52 13.23 0.80
CA ASP A 154 -18.46 13.76 1.80
C ASP A 154 -19.25 12.67 2.52
N GLU A 155 -20.11 13.04 3.46
CA GLU A 155 -20.95 12.11 4.23
C GLU A 155 -22.00 11.34 3.38
N SER A 156 -22.19 11.76 2.13
CA SER A 156 -23.13 11.14 1.16
C SER A 156 -22.39 10.36 0.06
N ASP A 157 -21.12 10.04 0.27
CA ASP A 157 -20.23 9.36 -0.69
C ASP A 157 -20.02 10.11 -2.02
N ASN A 158 -20.26 11.43 -2.05
CA ASN A 158 -19.90 12.25 -3.21
C ASN A 158 -18.42 12.59 -3.16
N MET A 159 -17.78 12.61 -4.33
CA MET A 159 -16.34 12.83 -4.46
C MET A 159 -16.02 14.14 -5.16
N VAL A 160 -14.96 14.80 -4.71
CA VAL A 160 -14.41 16.00 -5.34
C VAL A 160 -12.89 15.98 -5.30
N ILE A 161 -12.26 16.40 -6.41
CA ILE A 161 -10.82 16.64 -6.48
C ILE A 161 -10.52 17.95 -5.75
N ILE A 162 -9.67 17.88 -4.73
CA ILE A 162 -9.28 19.03 -3.91
C ILE A 162 -7.84 19.49 -4.15
N LYS A 163 -7.09 18.78 -5.01
CA LYS A 163 -5.75 19.17 -5.47
C LYS A 163 -5.50 18.68 -6.89
N ASN A 164 -4.98 19.56 -7.75
CA ASN A 164 -4.62 19.21 -9.14
C ASN A 164 -3.55 18.10 -9.22
N PRO A 165 -3.53 17.31 -10.31
CA PRO A 165 -2.50 16.32 -10.56
C PRO A 165 -1.08 16.88 -10.44
N THR A 166 -0.25 16.25 -9.60
CA THR A 166 1.16 16.61 -9.42
C THR A 166 2.05 15.48 -9.92
N MET A 167 3.02 15.79 -10.78
CA MET A 167 3.91 14.80 -11.38
C MET A 167 4.63 13.95 -10.31
N SER A 168 4.71 12.64 -10.56
CA SER A 168 5.31 11.65 -9.66
C SER A 168 6.14 10.61 -10.43
N LYS A 169 6.87 9.79 -9.70
CA LYS A 169 7.60 8.65 -10.26
C LYS A 169 6.66 7.47 -10.44
N LYS A 170 6.78 6.80 -11.60
CA LYS A 170 6.08 5.53 -11.85
C LYS A 170 6.62 4.43 -10.92
N PRO A 171 5.76 3.61 -10.30
CA PRO A 171 6.20 2.40 -9.61
C PRO A 171 7.02 1.49 -10.53
N GLN A 172 8.02 0.81 -9.97
CA GLN A 172 8.93 -0.05 -10.72
C GLN A 172 8.85 -1.49 -10.25
N LYS A 173 9.11 -2.42 -11.18
CA LYS A 173 9.21 -3.84 -10.88
C LYS A 173 10.33 -4.07 -9.87
N SER A 174 10.03 -4.84 -8.81
CA SER A 174 11.06 -5.31 -7.88
C SER A 174 12.04 -6.26 -8.58
N ASP A 175 13.31 -6.18 -8.18
CA ASP A 175 14.38 -7.10 -8.58
C ASP A 175 14.43 -8.38 -7.74
N TYR A 176 13.48 -8.57 -6.82
CA TYR A 176 13.40 -9.75 -5.95
C TYR A 176 13.45 -11.05 -6.76
N GLN A 177 14.43 -11.89 -6.43
CA GLN A 177 14.52 -13.27 -6.89
C GLN A 177 14.37 -14.19 -5.67
N PRO A 178 13.47 -15.19 -5.69
CA PRO A 178 13.42 -16.17 -4.62
C PRO A 178 14.76 -16.92 -4.55
N LYS A 179 15.20 -17.24 -3.34
CA LYS A 179 16.36 -18.12 -3.16
C LYS A 179 16.01 -19.50 -3.72
N GLN A 180 16.94 -20.13 -4.44
CA GLN A 180 16.78 -21.53 -4.81
C GLN A 180 16.67 -22.36 -3.53
N LEU A 181 15.66 -23.21 -3.47
CA LEU A 181 15.63 -24.28 -2.47
C LEU A 181 16.74 -25.25 -2.86
N GLU A 182 17.77 -25.32 -2.03
CA GLU A 182 18.78 -26.37 -2.13
C GLU A 182 18.12 -27.70 -1.73
N SER A 183 18.46 -28.77 -2.45
CA SER A 183 17.96 -30.11 -2.10
C SER A 183 18.50 -30.51 -0.73
N ASP A 184 17.62 -30.97 0.15
CA ASP A 184 18.04 -31.60 1.40
C ASP A 184 18.57 -33.01 1.09
N HIS A 185 19.88 -33.12 0.91
CA HIS A 185 20.57 -34.37 0.60
C HIS A 185 20.62 -35.36 1.80
N THR A 186 19.88 -35.12 2.86
CA THR A 186 19.82 -36.01 4.04
C THR A 186 18.87 -37.20 3.84
N VAL A 187 18.00 -37.16 2.84
CA VAL A 187 17.07 -38.25 2.49
C VAL A 187 17.75 -39.21 1.50
N ASP A 188 17.80 -40.49 1.86
CA ASP A 188 18.32 -41.53 0.96
C ASP A 188 17.36 -41.79 -0.21
N THR A 189 17.87 -42.45 -1.25
CA THR A 189 17.13 -42.66 -2.51
C THR A 189 15.90 -43.55 -2.33
N GLU A 190 15.93 -44.54 -1.44
CA GLU A 190 14.80 -45.45 -1.23
C GLU A 190 13.65 -44.70 -0.56
N THR A 191 13.95 -43.95 0.52
CA THR A 191 12.97 -43.08 1.18
C THR A 191 12.43 -42.01 0.23
N MET A 192 13.27 -41.45 -0.66
CA MET A 192 12.82 -40.48 -1.67
C MET A 192 11.80 -41.08 -2.65
N ASP A 193 12.07 -42.29 -3.17
CA ASP A 193 11.18 -42.97 -4.11
C ASP A 193 9.83 -43.34 -3.45
N GLU A 194 9.85 -43.72 -2.17
CA GLU A 194 8.63 -43.96 -1.39
C GLU A 194 7.81 -42.68 -1.20
N ILE A 195 8.46 -41.56 -0.86
CA ILE A 195 7.81 -40.25 -0.72
C ILE A 195 7.18 -39.82 -2.06
N ILE A 196 7.93 -39.94 -3.16
CA ILE A 196 7.43 -39.60 -4.50
C ILE A 196 6.21 -40.47 -4.86
N SER A 197 6.30 -41.79 -4.68
CA SER A 197 5.21 -42.72 -4.97
C SER A 197 3.95 -42.43 -4.15
N PHE A 198 4.14 -42.08 -2.86
CA PHE A 198 3.04 -41.63 -2.00
C PHE A 198 2.41 -40.35 -2.51
N LEU A 199 3.22 -39.32 -2.83
CA LEU A 199 2.73 -38.02 -3.30
C LEU A 199 1.99 -38.14 -4.65
N GLU A 200 2.50 -38.94 -5.58
CA GLU A 200 1.83 -39.22 -6.86
C GLU A 200 0.45 -39.84 -6.64
N THR A 201 0.39 -40.90 -5.83
CA THR A 201 -0.88 -41.58 -5.49
C THR A 201 -1.84 -40.62 -4.80
N PHE A 202 -1.33 -39.85 -3.83
CA PHE A 202 -2.11 -38.87 -3.10
C PHE A 202 -2.70 -37.81 -4.03
N PHE A 203 -1.90 -37.19 -4.89
CA PHE A 203 -2.38 -36.15 -5.82
C PHE A 203 -3.28 -36.71 -6.94
N GLN A 204 -3.18 -37.99 -7.27
CA GLN A 204 -4.12 -38.64 -8.18
C GLN A 204 -5.50 -38.82 -7.55
N LEU A 205 -5.56 -39.16 -6.27
CA LEU A 205 -6.81 -39.48 -5.57
C LEU A 205 -7.47 -38.25 -4.94
N TYR A 206 -6.70 -37.30 -4.42
CA TYR A 206 -7.20 -36.16 -3.67
C TYR A 206 -8.34 -35.37 -4.35
N PRO A 207 -8.32 -35.11 -5.67
CA PRO A 207 -9.41 -34.42 -6.37
C PRO A 207 -10.81 -35.04 -6.16
N THR A 208 -10.88 -36.37 -6.08
CA THR A 208 -12.12 -37.16 -6.01
C THR A 208 -12.30 -37.87 -4.67
N ALA A 209 -11.30 -37.86 -3.80
CA ALA A 209 -11.32 -38.51 -2.51
C ALA A 209 -12.44 -37.96 -1.60
N THR A 210 -13.19 -38.88 -1.01
CA THR A 210 -14.14 -38.60 0.05
C THR A 210 -13.42 -38.26 1.36
N GLU A 211 -14.12 -37.64 2.30
CA GLU A 211 -13.60 -37.35 3.65
C GLU A 211 -13.01 -38.59 4.33
N LYS A 212 -13.67 -39.75 4.16
CA LYS A 212 -13.18 -41.03 4.69
C LYS A 212 -11.89 -41.48 4.03
N GLU A 213 -11.80 -41.37 2.71
CA GLU A 213 -10.59 -41.74 1.97
C GLU A 213 -9.41 -40.83 2.32
N LEU A 214 -9.66 -39.54 2.57
CA LEU A 214 -8.62 -38.59 2.99
C LEU A 214 -7.99 -38.92 4.34
N THR A 215 -8.71 -39.58 5.25
CA THR A 215 -8.16 -39.98 6.55
C THR A 215 -7.00 -40.98 6.44
N TYR A 216 -6.87 -41.70 5.31
CA TYR A 216 -5.75 -42.62 5.05
C TYR A 216 -4.47 -41.91 4.63
N TYR A 217 -4.57 -40.67 4.15
CA TYR A 217 -3.43 -39.92 3.61
C TYR A 217 -3.07 -38.70 4.46
N VAL A 218 -4.03 -38.14 5.20
CA VAL A 218 -3.89 -36.85 5.87
C VAL A 218 -4.42 -36.92 7.29
N SER A 219 -3.59 -36.53 8.25
CA SER A 219 -4.00 -36.43 9.66
C SER A 219 -4.77 -35.13 9.95
N ASN A 220 -5.62 -35.16 10.97
CA ASN A 220 -6.29 -33.98 11.53
C ASN A 220 -7.22 -33.21 10.58
N HIS A 221 -7.70 -33.84 9.50
CA HIS A 221 -8.66 -33.23 8.55
C HIS A 221 -8.21 -31.87 8.00
N VAL A 222 -6.90 -31.65 7.85
CA VAL A 222 -6.34 -30.35 7.41
C VAL A 222 -6.59 -30.05 5.93
N LEU A 223 -6.99 -31.05 5.14
CA LEU A 223 -7.32 -30.90 3.73
C LEU A 223 -8.82 -31.12 3.49
N PRO A 224 -9.53 -30.13 2.90
CA PRO A 224 -10.95 -30.26 2.58
C PRO A 224 -11.18 -31.12 1.34
N MET A 225 -12.38 -31.70 1.22
CA MET A 225 -12.80 -32.36 -0.02
C MET A 225 -12.87 -31.36 -1.18
N ILE A 226 -12.32 -31.72 -2.34
CA ILE A 226 -12.39 -30.92 -3.57
C ILE A 226 -13.64 -31.31 -4.39
N ASN A 227 -13.91 -32.61 -4.52
CA ASN A 227 -15.02 -33.20 -5.29
C ASN A 227 -15.12 -32.68 -6.73
N LYS A 228 -13.99 -32.70 -7.45
CA LYS A 228 -13.92 -32.30 -8.87
C LYS A 228 -13.11 -33.32 -9.65
N GLU A 229 -13.55 -33.58 -10.87
CA GLU A 229 -12.81 -34.43 -11.83
C GLU A 229 -11.63 -33.64 -12.41
N TYR A 230 -10.53 -33.58 -11.66
CA TYR A 230 -9.25 -33.12 -12.18
C TYR A 230 -8.46 -34.29 -12.77
N VAL A 231 -7.87 -34.08 -13.95
CA VAL A 231 -6.93 -35.03 -14.54
C VAL A 231 -5.52 -34.63 -14.11
N SER A 232 -4.91 -35.43 -13.24
CA SER A 232 -3.50 -35.27 -12.92
C SER A 232 -2.67 -35.58 -14.18
N ARG A 233 -1.87 -34.60 -14.61
CA ARG A 233 -0.92 -34.79 -15.72
C ARG A 233 0.40 -35.20 -15.09
N ASN A 234 0.89 -36.40 -15.42
CA ASN A 234 2.19 -36.90 -14.95
C ASN A 234 3.27 -35.85 -15.26
N TRP A 235 4.09 -35.54 -14.26
CA TRP A 235 5.24 -34.65 -14.34
C TRP A 235 6.52 -35.45 -14.55
#